data_AF-A0A965ZW70-F1
#
_entry.id   AF-A0A965ZW70-F1
#
_cell.length_a   1.000
_cell.length_b   1.000
_cell.length_c   1.000
_cell.angle_alpha   90.00
_cell.angle_beta   90.00
_cell.angle_gamma   90.00
#
_symmetry.space_group_name_H-M   'P 1'
#
loop_
_entity.id
_entity.type
_entity.pdbx_description
1 polymer ?
#
loop_
_entity_poly.entity_id
_entity_poly.type
_entity_poly.pdbx_seq_one_letter_code
_entity_poly.pdbx_strand_id
1 'polypeptide(L)' 'MIPADETFDGTWPFEPNFSEAAGFRQHYVDEGPRDGEVVICLHGEPTWGYLYRNFIPPLAERY' A
#
# COMPACT_ATOMS: atom_id res chain seq x y z
N MET A 1 -3.18 -16.56 -8.78
CA MET A 1 -2.75 -15.62 -7.71
C MET A 1 -1.90 -14.56 -8.37
N ILE A 2 -2.03 -13.29 -7.98
CA ILE A 2 -1.27 -12.18 -8.57
C ILE A 2 0.19 -12.28 -8.10
N PRO A 3 1.20 -12.16 -8.99
CA PRO A 3 2.60 -12.09 -8.61
C PRO A 3 2.86 -10.96 -7.62
N ALA A 4 3.83 -11.14 -6.71
CA ALA A 4 4.13 -10.09 -5.72
C ALA A 4 4.72 -8.83 -6.38
N ASP A 5 5.40 -8.99 -7.51
CA ASP A 5 6.02 -7.94 -8.32
C ASP A 5 5.13 -7.43 -9.45
N GLU A 6 3.83 -7.76 -9.44
CA GLU A 6 2.88 -7.21 -10.41
C GLU A 6 2.77 -5.69 -10.26
N THR A 7 2.85 -4.98 -11.39
CA THR A 7 2.82 -3.51 -11.43
C THR A 7 1.51 -2.96 -11.99
N PHE A 8 0.62 -3.84 -12.47
CA PHE A 8 -0.66 -3.46 -13.09
C PHE A 8 -0.43 -2.45 -14.21
N ASP A 9 0.34 -2.85 -15.23
CA ASP A 9 0.76 -2.00 -16.35
C ASP A 9 1.48 -0.70 -15.89
N GLY A 10 2.28 -0.80 -14.84
CA GLY A 10 3.02 0.33 -14.26
C GLY A 10 2.18 1.31 -13.44
N THR A 11 0.90 1.00 -13.18
CA THR A 11 0.00 1.87 -12.41
C THR A 11 0.10 1.67 -10.89
N TRP A 12 0.85 0.65 -10.45
CA TRP A 12 1.10 0.33 -9.05
C TRP A 12 2.61 0.48 -8.75
N PRO A 13 3.08 1.68 -8.40
CA PRO A 13 4.51 1.99 -8.26
C PRO A 13 5.05 1.73 -6.84
N PHE A 14 4.46 0.80 -6.09
CA PHE A 14 4.82 0.55 -4.69
C PHE A 14 5.61 -0.73 -4.52
N GLU A 15 6.60 -0.72 -3.63
CA GLU A 15 7.31 -1.94 -3.27
C GLU A 15 6.36 -2.92 -2.56
N PRO A 16 6.40 -4.22 -2.90
CA PRO A 16 5.49 -5.18 -2.31
C PRO A 16 5.97 -5.58 -0.91
N ASN A 17 5.26 -5.11 0.10
CA ASN A 17 5.51 -5.43 1.49
C ASN A 17 4.50 -6.45 2.02
N PHE A 18 4.94 -7.31 2.94
CA PHE A 18 4.08 -8.35 3.53
C PHE A 18 4.30 -8.48 5.04
N SER A 19 3.20 -8.69 5.76
CA SER A 19 3.21 -8.98 7.20
C SER A 19 2.46 -10.28 7.48
N GLU A 20 2.88 -11.01 8.51
CA GLU A 20 2.21 -12.22 9.01
C GLU A 20 1.51 -11.99 10.37
N ALA A 21 1.44 -10.74 10.84
CA ALA A 21 0.96 -10.42 12.19
C ALA A 21 -0.49 -10.89 12.47
N ALA A 22 -1.31 -11.02 11.43
CA ALA A 22 -2.69 -11.51 11.53
C ALA A 22 -2.81 -13.05 11.39
N GLY A 23 -1.70 -13.79 11.43
CA GLY A 23 -1.67 -15.24 11.23
C GLY A 23 -1.77 -15.69 9.77
N PHE A 24 -1.73 -14.75 8.82
CA PHE A 24 -1.63 -15.00 7.39
C PHE A 24 -0.82 -13.89 6.73
N ARG A 25 -0.27 -14.18 5.54
CA ARG A 25 0.52 -13.24 4.76
C ARG A 25 -0.39 -12.16 4.14
N GLN A 26 -0.29 -10.93 4.64
CA GLN A 26 -1.06 -9.77 4.18
C GLN A 26 -0.15 -8.78 3.47
N HIS A 27 -0.54 -8.34 2.27
CA HIS A 27 0.15 -7.29 1.54
C HIS A 27 -0.18 -5.89 2.11
N TYR A 28 0.78 -4.97 2.14
CA TYR A 28 0.56 -3.56 2.47
C TYR A 28 1.51 -2.64 1.68
N VAL A 29 1.20 -1.35 1.68
CA VAL A 29 2.05 -0.27 1.13
C VAL A 29 2.55 0.56 2.30
N ASP A 30 3.81 1.00 2.23
CA ASP A 30 4.51 1.71 3.30
C ASP A 30 5.45 2.76 2.69
N GLU A 31 4.96 3.99 2.65
CA GLU A 31 5.58 5.13 1.97
C GLU A 31 5.68 6.31 2.94
N GLY A 32 6.65 7.19 2.71
CA GLY A 32 6.88 8.38 3.53
C GLY A 32 8.03 8.24 4.55
N PRO A 33 8.34 9.31 5.29
CA PRO A 33 9.43 9.34 6.26
C PRO A 33 9.14 8.45 7.47
N ARG A 34 10.19 7.81 8.01
CA ARG A 34 10.07 6.86 9.14
C ARG A 34 9.74 7.53 10.48
N ASP A 35 10.00 8.82 10.59
CA ASP A 35 9.73 9.68 11.74
C ASP A 35 8.54 10.64 11.52
N GLY A 36 7.78 10.45 10.44
CA GLY A 36 6.59 11.22 10.10
C GLY A 36 5.32 10.81 10.83
N GLU A 37 4.23 11.54 10.55
CA GLU A 37 2.90 11.20 11.06
C GLU A 37 2.32 10.02 10.26
N VAL A 38 1.82 9.01 10.97
CA VAL A 38 1.27 7.81 10.32
C VAL A 38 -0.17 8.05 9.85
N VAL A 39 -0.40 7.88 8.54
CA VAL A 39 -1.73 7.85 7.93
C VAL A 39 -2.07 6.42 7.49
N ILE A 40 -3.19 5.88 7.98
CA ILE A 40 -3.65 4.53 7.62
C ILE A 40 -4.79 4.59 6.59
N CYS A 41 -4.55 4.07 5.40
CA CYS A 41 -5.55 3.90 4.34
C CYS A 41 -6.16 2.50 4.38
N LEU A 42 -7.36 2.37 4.96
CA LEU A 42 -8.10 1.10 5.03
C LEU A 42 -9.17 1.03 3.95
N HIS A 43 -9.05 0.09 3.02
CA HIS A 43 -10.04 -0.11 1.96
C HIS A 43 -11.31 -0.80 2.49
N GLY A 44 -12.41 -0.64 1.75
CA GLY A 44 -13.65 -1.41 1.96
C GLY A 44 -13.87 -2.43 0.85
N GLU A 45 -15.09 -2.96 0.77
CA GLU A 45 -15.51 -3.86 -0.31
C GLU A 45 -16.10 -3.09 -1.50
N PRO A 46 -15.94 -3.58 -2.75
CA PRO A 46 -15.12 -4.72 -3.20
C PRO A 46 -13.68 -4.29 -3.58
N THR A 47 -13.20 -3.19 -3.01
CA THR A 47 -11.91 -2.58 -3.35
C THR A 47 -10.75 -3.23 -2.60
N TRP A 48 -9.53 -2.82 -2.95
CA TRP A 48 -8.30 -3.16 -2.26
C TRP A 48 -7.35 -1.95 -2.30
N GLY A 49 -6.09 -2.09 -1.88
CA GLY A 49 -5.10 -1.01 -1.82
C GLY A 49 -5.00 -0.14 -3.09
N TYR A 50 -5.30 -0.71 -4.27
CA TYR A 50 -5.36 -0.01 -5.57
C TYR A 50 -6.19 1.28 -5.58
N LEU A 51 -7.24 1.35 -4.75
CA LEU A 51 -8.05 2.57 -4.60
C LEU A 51 -7.21 3.78 -4.21
N TYR A 52 -6.20 3.58 -3.35
CA TYR A 52 -5.41 4.66 -2.76
C TYR A 52 -4.14 5.02 -3.54
N ARG A 53 -3.85 4.37 -4.68
CA ARG A 53 -2.58 4.57 -5.39
C ARG A 53 -2.26 6.01 -5.80
N ASN A 54 -3.29 6.83 -6.01
CA ASN A 54 -3.13 8.25 -6.33
C ASN A 54 -3.20 9.17 -5.09
N PHE A 55 -3.57 8.62 -3.94
CA PHE A 55 -3.66 9.33 -2.66
C PHE A 55 -2.36 9.17 -1.87
N ILE A 56 -1.74 7.99 -1.93
CA ILE A 56 -0.53 7.66 -1.17
C ILE A 56 0.61 8.64 -1.46
N PRO A 57 0.99 8.96 -2.72
CA PRO A 57 2.13 9.86 -2.97
C PRO A 57 2.00 11.25 -2.33
N PRO A 58 0.89 12.01 -2.51
CA PRO A 58 0.77 13.32 -1.86
C PRO A 58 0.56 13.23 -0.33
N LEU A 59 0.08 12.11 0.20
CA LEU A 59 0.01 11.90 1.65
C LEU A 59 1.40 11.64 2.24
N ALA A 60 2.19 10.77 1.61
CA ALA A 60 3.55 10.42 2.02
C ALA A 60 4.55 11.59 1.92
N GLU A 61 4.31 12.56 1.03
CA GLU A 61 5.10 13.79 0.97
C GLU A 61 4.74 14.76 2.12
N ARG A 62 3.49 14.73 2.58
CA ARG A 62 2.95 15.74 3.50
C ARG A 62 3.06 15.35 4.98
N TYR A 63 2.93 14.07 5.29
CA TYR A 63 2.88 13.52 6.65
C TYR A 63 4.09 12.61 6.88
#